data_AF-A0A6P2BTF6-F1
#
_entry.id   AF-A0A6P2BTF6-F1
#
_cell.length_a   1.000
_cell.length_b   1.000
_cell.length_c   1.000
_cell.angle_alpha   90.00
_cell.angle_beta   90.00
_cell.angle_gamma   90.00
#
_symmetry.space_group_name_H-M   'P 1'
#
loop_
_entity.id
_entity.type
_entity.pdbx_description
1 polymer ?
#
loop_
_entity_poly.entity_id
_entity_poly.type
_entity_poly.pdbx_seq_one_letter_code
_entity_poly.pdbx_strand_id
1 'polypeptide(L)'
;MSFRPLPGDLASARTTPAFSFIVPNLCDDGHDAPCVTGVPGGLAQAGAFVSQWVPKIMAAPTYRDGGLIVVTFDEGSDAAACCGETSGSSPGHPNVPEPGKNGPGGGRIGAVLLSPLIRPGTSTVEYNHYSLLRTVEDIFGLPRLAAARFGQARSAGPRRARERAAEEAARASSRGRSEWPRRRRRWRPARSARAGQ
;
A
#
# COMPACT_ATOMS: atom_id res chain seq x y z
N MET A 1 -16.89 3.32 13.18
CA MET A 1 -15.73 4.15 13.62
C MET A 1 -15.53 5.22 12.57
N SER A 2 -15.29 6.47 12.99
CA SER A 2 -15.27 7.62 12.09
C SER A 2 -13.88 7.88 11.50
N PHE A 3 -13.83 8.34 10.25
CA PHE A 3 -12.62 8.87 9.58
C PHE A 3 -12.06 10.16 10.23
N ARG A 4 -12.64 10.56 11.36
CA ARG A 4 -12.33 11.75 12.16
C ARG A 4 -10.87 11.94 12.63
N PRO A 5 -9.99 10.93 12.79
CA PRO A 5 -8.59 11.26 13.05
C PRO A 5 -7.87 11.79 11.80
N LEU A 6 -8.29 11.41 10.58
CA LEU A 6 -7.48 11.65 9.38
C LEU A 6 -7.26 13.14 9.07
N PRO A 7 -8.27 14.05 9.13
CA PRO A 7 -8.01 15.47 8.91
C PRO A 7 -6.99 16.06 9.89
N GLY A 8 -7.02 15.63 11.15
CA GLY A 8 -6.05 16.05 12.17
C GLY A 8 -4.65 15.48 11.91
N ASP A 9 -4.57 14.21 11.50
CA ASP A 9 -3.31 13.56 11.15
C ASP A 9 -2.65 14.26 9.95
N LEU A 10 -3.42 14.63 8.92
CA LEU A 10 -2.95 15.31 7.72
C LEU A 10 -2.57 16.79 7.91
N ALA A 11 -2.90 17.40 9.06
CA ALA A 11 -2.73 18.84 9.29
C ALA A 11 -1.26 19.28 9.31
N SER A 12 -0.32 18.39 9.66
CA SER A 12 1.11 18.72 9.71
C SER A 12 2.00 17.50 9.54
N ALA A 13 3.24 17.72 9.12
CA ALA A 13 4.26 16.67 9.06
C ALA A 13 4.56 16.00 10.41
N ARG A 14 4.26 16.68 11.53
CA ARG A 14 4.45 16.12 12.87
C ARG A 14 3.37 15.08 13.21
N THR A 15 2.17 15.25 12.69
CA THR A 15 0.99 14.45 13.03
C THR A 15 0.72 13.37 12.00
N THR A 16 1.17 13.54 10.75
CA THR A 16 0.94 12.54 9.71
C THR A 16 1.79 11.29 9.97
N PRO A 17 1.18 10.09 10.05
CA PRO A 17 1.93 8.85 10.14
C PRO A 17 2.81 8.64 8.90
N ALA A 18 3.97 8.01 9.10
CA ALA A 18 4.83 7.62 7.98
C ALA A 18 4.17 6.55 7.09
N PHE A 19 3.32 5.71 7.67
CA PHE A 19 2.52 4.70 6.97
C PHE A 19 1.08 4.74 7.50
N SER A 20 0.12 4.80 6.57
CA SER A 20 -1.32 4.74 6.84
C SER A 20 -1.95 3.70 5.92
N PHE A 21 -2.73 2.79 6.49
CA PHE A 21 -3.53 1.83 5.73
C PHE A 21 -5.00 2.16 5.92
N ILE A 22 -5.65 2.57 4.82
CA ILE A 22 -7.02 3.04 4.79
C ILE A 22 -7.86 1.98 4.09
N VAL A 23 -8.87 1.47 4.78
CA VAL A 23 -9.86 0.56 4.20
C VAL A 23 -11.23 1.25 4.30
N PRO A 24 -11.92 1.48 3.17
CA PRO A 24 -13.28 1.99 3.19
C PRO A 24 -14.23 1.07 3.98
N ASN A 25 -15.45 1.53 4.25
CA ASN A 25 -16.45 0.66 4.86
C ASN A 25 -17.05 -0.24 3.78
N LEU A 26 -17.88 -1.20 4.18
CA LEU A 26 -18.50 -2.16 3.28
C LEU A 26 -19.35 -1.55 2.16
N CYS A 27 -19.86 -0.32 2.34
CA CYS A 27 -20.61 0.36 1.30
C CYS A 27 -19.72 1.19 0.37
N ASP A 28 -18.51 1.56 0.82
CA ASP A 28 -17.56 2.42 0.11
C ASP A 28 -16.36 1.63 -0.46
N ASP A 29 -16.23 0.32 -0.21
CA ASP A 29 -15.07 -0.50 -0.63
C ASP A 29 -15.19 -1.04 -2.06
N GLY A 30 -16.39 -1.01 -2.62
CA GLY A 30 -16.68 -1.41 -3.99
C GLY A 30 -17.11 -2.86 -4.17
N HIS A 31 -17.31 -3.62 -3.09
CA HIS A 31 -17.67 -5.04 -3.17
C HIS A 31 -19.14 -5.27 -3.56
N ASP A 32 -20.08 -4.71 -2.80
CA ASP A 32 -21.52 -5.00 -2.95
C ASP A 32 -22.27 -3.90 -3.70
N ALA A 33 -23.10 -4.24 -4.68
CA ALA A 33 -23.98 -3.30 -5.37
C ALA A 33 -25.41 -3.88 -5.51
N PRO A 34 -26.41 -3.38 -4.76
CA PRO A 34 -26.31 -2.39 -3.69
C PRO A 34 -25.53 -2.92 -2.46
N CYS A 35 -25.09 -2.02 -1.58
CA CYS A 35 -24.47 -2.41 -0.31
C CYS A 35 -25.42 -3.29 0.52
N VAL A 36 -24.89 -4.16 1.38
CA VAL A 36 -25.70 -5.03 2.27
C VAL A 36 -26.74 -4.29 3.13
N THR A 37 -26.52 -3.00 3.38
CA THR A 37 -27.45 -2.14 4.15
C THR A 37 -28.58 -1.55 3.28
N GLY A 38 -28.61 -1.84 1.98
CA GLY A 38 -29.60 -1.35 1.01
C GLY A 38 -29.28 0.02 0.41
N VAL A 39 -28.15 0.65 0.79
CA VAL A 39 -27.68 1.92 0.20
C VAL A 39 -26.85 1.67 -1.07
N PRO A 40 -26.58 2.70 -1.90
CA PRO A 40 -25.67 2.56 -3.03
C PRO A 40 -24.31 2.00 -2.61
N GLY A 41 -23.75 1.10 -3.43
CA GLY A 41 -22.44 0.49 -3.21
C GLY A 41 -21.70 0.27 -4.53
N GLY A 42 -20.79 -0.69 -4.58
CA GLY A 42 -20.03 -1.05 -5.76
C GLY A 42 -19.00 0.00 -6.18
N LEU A 43 -18.40 -0.20 -7.35
CA LEU A 43 -17.30 0.64 -7.84
C LEU A 43 -17.65 2.13 -7.98
N ALA A 44 -18.91 2.47 -8.24
CA ALA A 44 -19.36 3.86 -8.29
C ALA A 44 -19.20 4.54 -6.92
N GLN A 45 -19.62 3.87 -5.85
CA GLN A 45 -19.50 4.37 -4.49
C GLN A 45 -18.03 4.41 -4.02
N ALA A 46 -17.23 3.40 -4.38
CA ALA A 46 -15.78 3.43 -4.16
C ALA A 46 -15.11 4.62 -4.87
N GLY A 47 -15.53 4.93 -6.09
CA GLY A 47 -15.09 6.11 -6.84
C GLY A 47 -15.44 7.42 -6.14
N ALA A 48 -16.63 7.53 -5.54
CA ALA A 48 -17.04 8.69 -4.75
C ALA A 48 -16.16 8.85 -3.48
N PHE A 49 -15.88 7.75 -2.78
CA PHE A 49 -14.99 7.74 -1.62
C PHE A 49 -13.58 8.25 -1.98
N VAL A 50 -12.98 7.70 -3.05
CA VAL A 50 -11.66 8.11 -3.53
C VAL A 50 -11.65 9.59 -3.93
N SER A 51 -12.69 10.04 -4.66
CA SER A 51 -12.83 11.44 -5.10
C SER A 51 -12.92 12.42 -3.92
N GLN A 52 -13.49 11.99 -2.80
CA GLN A 52 -13.59 12.82 -1.59
C GLN A 52 -12.26 12.91 -0.82
N TRP A 53 -11.54 11.79 -0.68
CA TRP A 53 -10.43 11.69 0.27
C TRP A 53 -9.04 11.86 -0.37
N VAL A 54 -8.81 11.36 -1.58
CA VAL A 54 -7.50 11.48 -2.22
C VAL A 54 -7.06 12.95 -2.40
N PRO A 55 -7.92 13.89 -2.87
CA PRO A 55 -7.52 15.29 -2.95
C PRO A 55 -7.12 15.91 -1.61
N LYS A 56 -7.78 15.51 -0.51
CA LYS A 56 -7.45 15.99 0.85
C LYS A 56 -6.09 15.48 1.31
N ILE A 57 -5.77 14.21 1.03
CA ILE A 57 -4.45 13.64 1.31
C ILE A 57 -3.39 14.33 0.45
N MET A 58 -3.68 14.58 -0.83
CA MET A 58 -2.76 15.28 -1.74
C MET A 58 -2.48 16.74 -1.33
N ALA A 59 -3.39 17.37 -0.57
CA ALA A 59 -3.20 18.70 -0.02
C ALA A 59 -2.28 18.72 1.21
N ALA A 60 -2.03 17.57 1.86
CA ALA A 60 -1.22 17.50 3.07
C ALA A 60 0.25 17.87 2.81
N PRO A 61 0.93 18.55 3.75
CA PRO A 61 2.34 18.93 3.59
C PRO A 61 3.26 17.73 3.28
N THR A 62 3.02 16.59 3.92
CA THR A 62 3.80 15.36 3.75
C THR A 62 3.61 14.70 2.39
N TYR A 63 2.42 14.79 1.79
CA TYR A 63 2.25 14.34 0.41
C TYR A 63 3.06 15.21 -0.54
N ARG A 64 2.97 16.54 -0.38
CA ARG A 64 3.71 17.51 -1.21
C ARG A 64 5.22 17.37 -1.08
N ASP A 65 5.72 16.94 0.08
CA ASP A 65 7.13 16.62 0.34
C ASP A 65 7.55 15.23 -0.17
N GLY A 66 6.86 14.70 -1.19
CA GLY A 66 7.22 13.45 -1.84
C GLY A 66 6.52 12.19 -1.29
N GLY A 67 5.38 12.35 -0.62
CA GLY A 67 4.55 11.21 -0.21
C GLY A 67 4.03 10.38 -1.38
N LEU A 68 3.57 9.17 -1.05
CA LEU A 68 3.03 8.19 -2.00
C LEU A 68 1.65 7.73 -1.53
N ILE A 69 0.67 7.81 -2.43
CA ILE A 69 -0.64 7.18 -2.27
C ILE A 69 -0.67 6.00 -3.24
N VAL A 70 -1.12 4.84 -2.75
CA VAL A 70 -1.44 3.68 -3.58
C VAL A 70 -2.92 3.39 -3.38
N VAL A 71 -3.69 3.41 -4.46
CA VAL A 71 -5.09 2.93 -4.47
C VAL A 71 -5.11 1.62 -5.23
N THR A 72 -5.65 0.56 -4.61
CA THR A 72 -5.69 -0.79 -5.16
C THR A 72 -6.85 -1.58 -4.54
N PHE A 73 -7.10 -2.78 -5.04
CA PHE A 73 -8.14 -3.70 -4.58
C PHE A 73 -7.49 -4.98 -4.04
N ASP A 74 -8.11 -5.66 -3.09
CA ASP A 74 -7.58 -6.92 -2.58
C ASP A 74 -7.76 -8.08 -3.57
N GLU A 75 -8.84 -8.08 -4.35
CA GLU A 75 -9.10 -9.10 -5.39
C GLU A 75 -9.81 -8.53 -6.63
N GLY A 76 -9.74 -9.30 -7.71
CA GLY A 76 -10.51 -9.13 -8.94
C GLY A 76 -11.68 -10.12 -9.00
N SER A 77 -12.22 -10.34 -10.20
CA SER A 77 -13.40 -11.19 -10.41
C SER A 77 -13.10 -12.62 -10.87
N ASP A 78 -11.82 -13.00 -10.96
CA ASP A 78 -11.37 -14.31 -11.45
C ASP A 78 -10.15 -14.80 -10.68
N ALA A 79 -9.63 -15.97 -11.06
CA ALA A 79 -8.45 -16.57 -10.44
C ALA A 79 -7.15 -16.35 -11.24
N ALA A 80 -7.13 -15.34 -12.12
CA ALA A 80 -5.95 -15.06 -12.95
C ALA A 80 -4.76 -14.61 -12.07
N ALA A 81 -3.55 -14.92 -12.52
CA ALA A 81 -2.33 -14.52 -11.85
C ALA A 81 -1.27 -14.07 -12.86
N CYS A 82 -0.31 -13.28 -12.40
CA CYS A 82 0.83 -12.80 -13.17
C CYS A 82 2.13 -13.30 -12.55
N CYS A 83 3.26 -12.82 -13.08
CA CYS A 83 4.47 -12.74 -12.28
C CYS A 83 5.04 -14.11 -11.88
N GLY A 84 4.60 -15.19 -12.54
CA GLY A 84 4.98 -16.57 -12.22
C GLY A 84 4.32 -17.15 -10.97
N GLU A 85 3.23 -16.56 -10.47
CA GLU A 85 2.48 -17.13 -9.35
C GLU A 85 1.87 -18.49 -9.70
N THR A 86 1.95 -19.43 -8.75
CA THR A 86 1.45 -20.80 -8.89
C THR A 86 0.66 -21.20 -7.65
N SER A 87 -0.33 -22.06 -7.82
CA SER A 87 -1.00 -22.76 -6.71
C SER A 87 0.00 -23.65 -5.97
N GLY A 88 -0.22 -23.85 -4.67
CA GLY A 88 0.63 -24.70 -3.83
C GLY A 88 1.78 -23.95 -3.14
N SER A 89 2.44 -24.67 -2.24
CA SER A 89 3.58 -24.16 -1.48
C SER A 89 4.89 -24.78 -1.98
N SER A 90 5.84 -23.95 -2.39
CA SER A 90 7.21 -24.34 -2.70
C SER A 90 8.22 -23.42 -2.00
N PRO A 91 9.50 -23.82 -1.86
CA PRO A 91 10.52 -22.96 -1.24
C PRO A 91 10.66 -21.57 -1.89
N GLY A 92 10.41 -21.48 -3.20
CA GLY A 92 10.42 -20.23 -3.98
C GLY A 92 9.05 -19.53 -4.07
N HIS A 93 7.98 -20.21 -3.65
CA HIS A 93 6.60 -19.72 -3.69
C HIS A 93 5.83 -20.25 -2.48
N PRO A 94 6.04 -19.69 -1.27
CA PRO A 94 5.35 -20.14 -0.06
C PRO A 94 3.90 -19.62 -0.04
N ASN A 95 3.19 -19.75 -1.16
CA ASN A 95 1.79 -19.40 -1.26
C ASN A 95 0.93 -20.52 -0.64
N VAL A 96 -0.35 -20.22 -0.41
CA VAL A 96 -1.31 -21.24 0.03
C VAL A 96 -1.70 -22.14 -1.14
N PRO A 97 -2.30 -23.33 -0.90
CA PRO A 97 -2.72 -24.23 -1.98
C PRO A 97 -3.61 -23.56 -3.03
N GLU A 98 -4.61 -22.80 -2.59
CA GLU A 98 -5.59 -22.15 -3.48
C GLU A 98 -5.71 -20.64 -3.17
N PRO A 99 -4.72 -19.83 -3.59
CA PRO A 99 -4.68 -18.41 -3.24
C PRO A 99 -5.78 -17.60 -3.93
N GLY A 100 -6.30 -18.06 -5.07
CA GLY A 100 -7.42 -17.50 -5.81
C GLY A 100 -8.73 -18.27 -5.62
N LYS A 101 -8.86 -19.05 -4.53
CA LYS A 101 -9.94 -20.03 -4.26
C LYS A 101 -10.00 -21.22 -5.23
N ASN A 102 -9.85 -20.98 -6.52
CA ASN A 102 -9.91 -21.97 -7.60
C ASN A 102 -8.72 -21.82 -8.57
N GLY A 103 -7.61 -21.22 -8.14
CA GLY A 103 -6.48 -20.92 -9.00
C GLY A 103 -5.35 -20.14 -8.33
N PRO A 104 -4.30 -19.80 -9.11
CA PRO A 104 -3.02 -19.33 -8.58
C PRO A 104 -2.99 -17.87 -8.12
N GLY A 105 -4.05 -17.09 -8.30
CA GLY A 105 -4.11 -15.69 -7.86
C GLY A 105 -5.52 -15.16 -7.74
N GLY A 106 -5.68 -13.99 -7.12
CA GLY A 106 -6.99 -13.34 -6.89
C GLY A 106 -7.49 -12.52 -8.07
N GLY A 107 -6.98 -12.73 -9.28
CA GLY A 107 -7.42 -12.04 -10.49
C GLY A 107 -6.76 -10.68 -10.75
N ARG A 108 -7.09 -10.09 -11.89
CA ARG A 108 -6.53 -8.81 -12.32
C ARG A 108 -7.25 -7.63 -11.66
N ILE A 109 -6.52 -6.86 -10.87
CA ILE A 109 -7.03 -5.68 -10.17
C ILE A 109 -6.57 -4.36 -10.80
N GLY A 110 -7.29 -3.28 -10.47
CA GLY A 110 -6.82 -1.91 -10.68
C GLY A 110 -5.78 -1.50 -9.63
N ALA A 111 -4.78 -0.72 -10.06
CA ALA A 111 -3.86 -0.05 -9.15
C ALA A 111 -3.42 1.30 -9.74
N VAL A 112 -3.46 2.35 -8.92
CA VAL A 112 -2.89 3.66 -9.26
C VAL A 112 -1.98 4.15 -8.14
N LEU A 113 -0.83 4.68 -8.54
CA LEU A 113 0.16 5.25 -7.64
C LEU A 113 0.25 6.75 -7.91
N LEU A 114 0.06 7.56 -6.87
CA LEU A 114 0.12 9.02 -6.93
C LEU A 114 1.24 9.51 -6.03
N SER A 115 2.17 10.27 -6.60
CA SER A 115 3.26 10.91 -5.85
C SER A 115 3.84 12.06 -6.66
N PRO A 116 4.29 13.16 -6.04
CA PRO A 116 5.07 14.19 -6.73
C PRO A 116 6.38 13.66 -7.36
N LEU A 117 6.84 12.48 -6.94
CA LEU A 117 8.08 11.87 -7.41
C LEU A 117 7.88 10.87 -8.57
N ILE A 118 6.63 10.59 -8.96
CA ILE A 118 6.30 9.69 -10.07
C ILE A 118 6.15 10.51 -11.35
N ARG A 119 6.75 10.04 -12.45
CA ARG A 119 6.44 10.56 -13.78
C ARG A 119 5.08 10.01 -14.22
N PRO A 120 4.12 10.85 -14.64
CA PRO A 120 2.83 10.37 -15.13
C PRO A 120 2.99 9.37 -16.28
N GLY A 121 2.16 8.33 -16.29
CA GLY A 121 2.14 7.32 -17.35
C GLY A 121 1.53 6.01 -16.90
N THR A 122 1.43 5.07 -17.83
CA THR A 122 0.97 3.70 -17.61
C THR A 122 2.15 2.75 -17.65
N SER A 123 2.21 1.82 -16.71
CA SER A 123 3.20 0.74 -16.71
C SER A 123 2.63 -0.51 -17.38
N THR A 124 3.42 -1.16 -18.22
CA THR A 124 3.14 -2.50 -18.78
C THR A 124 3.81 -3.62 -17.99
N VAL A 125 4.64 -3.29 -17.00
CA VAL A 125 5.25 -4.27 -16.09
C VAL A 125 4.16 -4.91 -15.24
N GLU A 126 4.23 -6.24 -15.11
CA GLU A 126 3.35 -6.99 -14.23
C GLU A 126 3.72 -6.78 -12.76
N TYR A 127 2.69 -6.59 -11.93
CA TYR A 127 2.82 -6.46 -10.48
C TYR A 127 1.69 -7.24 -9.81
N ASN A 128 1.96 -7.73 -8.61
CA ASN A 128 1.02 -8.40 -7.72
C ASN A 128 1.06 -7.78 -6.31
N HIS A 129 0.28 -8.29 -5.36
CA HIS A 129 0.28 -7.77 -3.98
C HIS A 129 1.64 -7.85 -3.27
N TYR A 130 2.46 -8.85 -3.59
CA TYR A 130 3.83 -8.93 -3.08
C TYR A 130 4.74 -7.83 -3.63
N SER A 131 4.45 -7.31 -4.82
CA SER A 131 5.12 -6.14 -5.38
C SER A 131 4.82 -4.86 -4.59
N LEU A 132 3.58 -4.71 -4.10
CA LEU A 132 3.22 -3.62 -3.17
C LEU A 132 3.95 -3.78 -1.83
N LEU A 133 3.95 -4.99 -1.24
CA LEU A 133 4.69 -5.27 -0.01
C LEU A 133 6.18 -4.95 -0.17
N ARG A 134 6.82 -5.44 -1.23
CA ARG A 134 8.21 -5.15 -1.55
C ARG A 134 8.48 -3.65 -1.69
N THR A 135 7.54 -2.92 -2.29
CA THR A 135 7.63 -1.46 -2.43
C THR A 135 7.65 -0.76 -1.08
N VAL A 136 6.75 -1.16 -0.17
CA VAL A 136 6.71 -0.64 1.20
C VAL A 136 8.00 -0.97 1.93
N GLU A 137 8.44 -2.23 1.90
CA GLU A 137 9.68 -2.68 2.54
C GLU A 137 10.89 -1.89 2.04
N ASP A 138 11.01 -1.71 0.72
CA ASP A 138 12.10 -0.93 0.12
C ASP A 138 12.06 0.56 0.53
N ILE A 139 10.88 1.17 0.64
CA ILE A 139 10.72 2.57 1.07
C ILE A 139 11.09 2.76 2.55
N PHE A 140 10.85 1.76 3.39
CA PHE A 140 11.15 1.83 4.82
C PHE A 140 12.50 1.19 5.20
N GLY A 141 13.26 0.67 4.22
CA GLY A 141 14.52 -0.02 4.47
C GLY A 141 14.36 -1.31 5.29
N LEU A 142 13.22 -1.99 5.14
CA LEU A 142 12.91 -3.22 5.86
C LEU A 142 13.39 -4.47 5.08
N PRO A 143 13.74 -5.56 5.77
CA PRO A 143 13.96 -6.85 5.13
C PRO A 143 12.70 -7.32 4.40
N ARG A 144 12.89 -7.92 3.21
CA ARG A 144 11.77 -8.43 2.41
C ARG A 144 11.22 -9.74 2.96
N LEU A 145 9.91 -9.79 3.17
CA LEU A 145 9.22 -10.95 3.73
C LEU A 145 8.57 -11.84 2.66
N ALA A 146 8.27 -13.09 3.02
CA ALA A 146 7.46 -14.02 2.23
C ALA A 146 7.83 -14.01 0.72
N ALA A 147 6.85 -13.81 -0.17
CA ALA A 147 7.10 -13.79 -1.61
C ALA A 147 7.68 -12.46 -2.13
N ALA A 148 7.66 -11.38 -1.34
CA ALA A 148 8.30 -10.12 -1.70
C ALA A 148 9.83 -10.22 -1.83
N ARG A 149 10.45 -11.26 -1.24
CA ARG A 149 11.90 -11.51 -1.33
C ARG A 149 12.34 -12.13 -2.66
N PHE A 150 11.43 -12.74 -3.42
CA PHE A 150 11.77 -13.45 -4.65
C PHE A 150 11.76 -12.53 -5.87
N GLY A 151 12.35 -12.99 -6.99
CA GLY A 151 12.49 -12.20 -8.22
C GLY A 151 11.18 -11.86 -8.94
N GLN A 152 10.09 -12.50 -8.54
CA GLN A 152 8.75 -12.34 -9.11
C GLN A 152 8.08 -11.04 -8.66
N ALA A 153 8.30 -10.63 -7.41
CA ALA A 153 7.84 -9.35 -6.90
C ALA A 153 8.80 -8.24 -7.30
N ARG A 154 8.29 -7.16 -7.90
CA ARG A 154 9.09 -5.98 -8.30
C ARG A 154 8.58 -4.73 -7.62
N SER A 155 9.47 -3.87 -7.16
CA SER A 155 9.06 -2.63 -6.48
C SER A 155 8.49 -1.62 -7.49
N ALA A 156 7.27 -1.14 -7.25
CA ALA A 156 6.57 -0.15 -8.04
C ALA A 156 6.76 1.27 -7.47
N GLY A 157 6.44 2.32 -8.22
CA GLY A 157 6.48 3.71 -7.74
C GLY A 157 7.86 4.39 -7.81
N PRO A 158 8.09 5.47 -7.03
CA PRO A 158 9.21 6.38 -7.25
C PRO A 158 10.56 5.79 -6.84
N ARG A 159 11.43 5.57 -7.82
CA ARG A 159 12.80 5.07 -7.61
C ARG A 159 13.60 5.92 -6.63
N ARG A 160 13.44 7.25 -6.70
CA ARG A 160 14.14 8.19 -5.80
C ARG A 160 13.78 8.01 -4.32
N ALA A 161 12.53 7.67 -4.00
CA ALA A 161 12.14 7.42 -2.61
C ALA A 161 12.85 6.16 -2.06
N ARG A 162 12.91 5.11 -2.89
CA ARG A 162 13.64 3.88 -2.55
C ARG A 162 15.15 4.10 -2.43
N GLU A 163 15.73 4.91 -3.33
CA GLU A 163 17.15 5.24 -3.28
C GLU A 163 17.50 6.04 -2.01
N ARG A 164 16.67 7.01 -1.62
CA ARG A 164 16.85 7.73 -0.35
C ARG A 164 16.82 6.79 0.85
N ALA A 165 15.86 5.87 0.89
CA ALA A 165 15.78 4.87 1.98
C ALA A 165 17.03 3.97 2.02
N ALA A 166 17.53 3.54 0.86
CA ALA A 166 18.76 2.76 0.76
C ALA A 166 20.00 3.56 1.22
N GLU A 167 20.10 4.84 0.87
CA GLU A 167 21.17 5.73 1.32
C GLU A 167 21.14 5.95 2.83
N GLU A 168 19.95 6.14 3.42
CA GLU A 168 19.78 6.27 4.87
C GLU A 168 20.15 4.98 5.61
N ALA A 169 19.72 3.82 5.10
CA ALA A 169 20.10 2.52 5.65
C ALA A 169 21.63 2.29 5.56
N ALA A 170 22.25 2.66 4.43
CA ALA A 170 23.70 2.58 4.25
C ALA A 170 24.45 3.51 5.23
N ARG A 171 23.97 4.75 5.43
CA ARG A 171 24.51 5.69 6.43
C ARG A 171 24.34 5.20 7.87
N ALA A 172 23.23 4.53 8.19
CA ALA A 172 23.02 3.93 9.50
C ALA A 172 23.98 2.75 9.74
N SER A 173 24.24 1.96 8.71
CA SER A 173 25.20 0.84 8.76
C SER A 173 26.65 1.31 8.90
N SER A 174 27.03 2.40 8.21
CA SER A 174 28.39 2.95 8.25
C SER A 174 28.75 3.69 9.54
N ARG A 175 27.76 4.13 10.32
CA ARG A 175 27.97 4.82 11.61
C ARG A 175 28.31 3.89 12.79
N GLY A 176 28.40 2.58 12.57
CA GLY A 176 28.85 1.63 13.60
C GLY A 176 27.80 1.38 14.71
N ARG A 177 27.74 0.14 15.19
CA ARG A 177 26.83 -0.33 16.26
C ARG A 177 27.04 0.34 17.64
N SER A 178 27.95 1.30 17.78
CA SER A 178 28.38 1.87 19.07
C SER A 178 27.74 3.21 19.44
N GLU A 179 27.04 3.90 18.52
CA GLU A 179 26.39 5.18 18.84
C GLU A 179 24.98 5.26 18.25
N TRP A 180 24.05 4.48 18.80
CA TRP A 180 22.63 4.74 18.60
C TRP A 180 22.25 5.95 19.48
N PRO A 181 21.88 7.12 18.93
CA PRO A 181 21.43 8.22 19.76
C PRO A 181 20.09 7.80 20.38
N ARG A 182 20.02 7.77 21.71
CA ARG A 182 18.79 7.51 22.51
C ARG A 182 17.72 8.61 22.34
N ARG A 183 17.62 9.28 21.20
CA ARG A 183 16.46 10.12 20.86
C ARG A 183 15.46 9.27 20.09
N ARG A 184 14.74 8.45 20.84
CA ARG A 184 13.48 7.86 20.39
C ARG A 184 12.54 9.00 19.99
N ARG A 185 12.46 9.35 18.70
CA ARG A 185 11.17 9.76 18.16
C ARG A 185 10.30 8.52 18.31
N ARG A 186 9.48 8.53 19.35
CA ARG A 186 8.56 7.45 19.70
C ARG A 186 7.77 7.10 18.43
N TRP A 187 8.09 5.97 17.83
CA TRP A 187 7.24 5.32 16.84
C TRP A 187 5.88 5.16 17.50
N ARG A 188 4.88 5.88 16.99
CA ARG A 188 3.49 5.67 17.39
C ARG A 188 2.97 4.56 16.48
N PRO A 189 2.49 3.43 17.03
CA PRO A 189 1.92 2.37 16.22
C PRO A 189 0.75 2.91 15.38
N ALA A 190 0.61 2.36 14.18
CA ALA A 190 -0.44 2.69 13.22
C ALA A 190 -1.82 2.64 13.89
N ARG A 191 -2.61 3.70 13.73
CA ARG A 191 -4.05 3.63 13.96
C ARG A 191 -4.66 3.08 12.66
N SER A 192 -5.13 1.83 12.71
CA SER A 192 -6.03 1.30 11.69
C SER A 192 -7.30 2.17 11.66
N ALA A 193 -7.61 2.76 10.51
CA ALA A 193 -8.88 3.40 10.27
C ALA A 193 -9.70 2.49 9.33
N ARG A 194 -10.61 1.71 9.92
CA ARG A 194 -11.75 1.14 9.19
C ARG A 194 -12.86 2.18 9.18
N ALA A 195 -13.37 2.52 8.01
CA ALA A 195 -14.62 3.25 7.94
C ALA A 195 -15.76 2.33 8.43
N GLY A 196 -16.78 2.89 9.06
CA GLY A 196 -17.98 2.13 9.41
C GLY A 196 -19.19 3.05 9.49
N GLN A 197 -20.26 2.54 8.86
CA GLN A 197 -21.69 2.92 8.85
C GLN A 197 -22.00 4.41 8.77
#